data_AF-A0A961S3W5-F1
#
_entry.id   AF-A0A961S3W5-F1
#
_cell.length_a   1.000
_cell.length_b   1.000
_cell.length_c   1.000
_cell.angle_alpha   90.00
_cell.angle_beta   90.00
_cell.angle_gamma   90.00
#
_symmetry.space_group_name_H-M   'P 1'
#
loop_
_entity.id
_entity.type
_entity.pdbx_description
1 polymer ?
#
loop_
_entity_poly.entity_id
_entity_poly.type
_entity_poly.pdbx_seq_one_letter_code
_entity_poly.pdbx_strand_id
1 'polypeptide(L)'
;DGLWPYRAIAAGAAGHLARDGAIAVEIGVGQECDIIDIFSNCELVLAARAKDLGGHVRCLTFQPAENVAFTRLEKKTFGKLHPSG
;
A
#
# COMPACT_ATOMS: atom_id res chain seq x y z
N ASP A 1 19.11 -0.43 12.52
CA ASP A 1 18.73 -0.77 11.13
C ASP A 1 18.17 0.42 10.35
N GLY A 2 17.83 1.55 11.00
CA GLY A 2 17.20 2.69 10.34
C GLY A 2 15.70 2.48 10.09
N LEU A 3 15.12 1.38 10.59
CA LEU A 3 13.74 0.97 10.32
C LEU A 3 12.78 1.32 11.46
N TRP A 4 13.30 1.80 12.60
CA TRP A 4 12.49 2.12 13.78
C TRP A 4 11.32 3.09 13.49
N PRO A 5 11.49 4.19 12.73
CA PRO A 5 10.37 5.09 12.42
C PRO A 5 9.22 4.37 11.70
N TYR A 6 9.54 3.44 10.80
CA TYR A 6 8.54 2.67 10.06
C TYR A 6 7.79 1.69 10.96
N ARG A 7 8.48 1.05 11.93
CA ARG A 7 7.84 0.20 12.93
C ARG A 7 6.87 1.00 13.80
N ALA A 8 7.27 2.21 14.22
CA ALA A 8 6.42 3.10 15.00
C ALA A 8 5.17 3.54 14.21
N ILE A 9 5.33 3.89 12.94
CA ILE A 9 4.22 4.25 12.04
C ILE A 9 3.28 3.06 11.84
N ALA A 10 3.80 1.88 11.46
CA ALA A 10 2.98 0.71 11.15
C ALA A 10 2.13 0.27 12.34
N ALA A 11 2.68 0.33 13.56
CA ALA A 11 1.97 -0.05 14.78
C ALA A 11 0.74 0.83 15.11
N GLY A 12 0.71 2.08 14.64
CA GLY A 12 -0.38 3.03 14.94
C GLY A 12 -1.26 3.40 13.74
N ALA A 13 -0.76 3.23 12.51
CA ALA A 13 -1.38 3.82 11.32
C ALA A 13 -2.83 3.37 11.10
N ALA A 14 -3.14 2.09 11.31
CA ALA A 14 -4.49 1.56 11.06
C ALA A 14 -5.59 2.30 11.85
N GLY A 15 -5.33 2.68 13.10
CA GLY A 15 -6.29 3.42 13.94
C GLY A 15 -6.54 4.87 13.51
N HIS A 16 -5.75 5.39 12.58
CA HIS A 16 -5.89 6.76 12.06
C HIS A 16 -6.46 6.81 10.64
N LEU A 17 -6.64 5.67 9.98
CA LEU A 17 -7.16 5.61 8.62
C LEU A 17 -8.70 5.60 8.64
N ALA A 18 -9.30 6.37 7.72
CA ALA A 18 -10.70 6.18 7.37
C ALA A 18 -10.91 4.79 6.72
N ARG A 19 -12.17 4.36 6.57
CA ARG A 19 -12.52 3.05 5.99
C ARG A 19 -11.74 2.74 4.72
N ASP A 20 -11.65 3.65 3.76
CA ASP A 20 -10.89 3.47 2.50
C ASP A 20 -9.55 4.23 2.49
N GLY A 21 -9.04 4.56 3.68
CA GLY A 21 -7.82 5.31 3.87
C GLY A 21 -6.57 4.52 3.48
N ALA A 22 -5.52 5.25 3.13
CA ALA A 22 -4.20 4.70 2.83
C ALA A 22 -3.13 5.53 3.52
N ILE A 23 -1.99 4.89 3.80
CA ILE A 23 -0.77 5.55 4.25
C ILE A 23 0.31 5.39 3.20
N ALA A 24 1.04 6.45 2.90
CA ALA A 24 2.20 6.42 2.02
C ALA A 24 3.45 6.78 2.81
N VAL A 25 4.52 6.01 2.66
CA VAL A 25 5.80 6.24 3.32
C VAL A 25 6.94 6.31 2.32
N GLU A 26 7.79 7.32 2.48
CA GLU A 26 9.03 7.42 1.71
C GLU A 26 10.07 6.42 2.24
N ILE A 27 10.77 5.74 1.34
CA ILE A 27 11.77 4.72 1.65
C ILE A 27 13.15 5.06 1.08
N GLY A 28 14.19 4.61 1.78
CA GLY A 28 15.54 4.56 1.27
C GLY A 28 15.72 3.47 0.20
N VAL A 29 16.75 3.63 -0.62
CA VAL A 29 17.13 2.63 -1.62
C VAL A 29 17.42 1.29 -0.93
N GLY A 30 16.82 0.21 -1.44
CA GLY A 30 17.01 -1.15 -0.92
C GLY A 30 16.16 -1.51 0.30
N GLN A 31 15.36 -0.58 0.85
CA GLN A 31 14.53 -0.86 2.03
C GLN A 31 13.16 -1.45 1.70
N GLU A 32 12.80 -1.59 0.42
CA GLU A 32 11.44 -1.94 0.00
C GLU A 32 10.89 -3.20 0.69
N CYS A 33 11.64 -4.31 0.66
CA CYS A 33 11.18 -5.57 1.24
C CYS A 33 10.98 -5.48 2.76
N ASP A 34 11.95 -4.88 3.48
CA ASP A 34 11.87 -4.72 4.93
C ASP A 34 10.65 -3.89 5.34
N ILE A 35 10.35 -2.83 4.58
CA ILE A 35 9.19 -1.97 4.84
C ILE A 35 7.89 -2.71 4.54
N ILE A 36 7.82 -3.50 3.46
CA ILE A 36 6.64 -4.33 3.16
C ILE A 36 6.39 -5.32 4.31
N ASP A 37 7.43 -5.98 4.82
CA ASP A 37 7.30 -6.95 5.90
C ASP A 37 6.87 -6.29 7.21
N ILE A 38 7.40 -5.11 7.53
CA ILE A 38 6.99 -4.33 8.72
C ILE A 38 5.49 -4.01 8.67
N PHE A 39 4.99 -3.49 7.54
CA PHE A 39 3.59 -3.11 7.43
C PHE A 39 2.65 -4.32 7.37
N SER A 40 3.07 -5.40 6.70
CA SER A 40 2.27 -6.63 6.60
C SER A 40 2.04 -7.28 7.97
N ASN A 41 3.00 -7.19 8.89
CA ASN A 41 2.85 -7.64 10.28
C ASN A 41 1.84 -6.82 11.09
N CYS A 42 1.38 -5.68 10.57
CA CYS A 42 0.38 -4.80 11.18
C CYS A 42 -0.94 -4.77 10.37
N GLU A 43 -1.23 -5.82 9.60
CA GLU A 43 -2.46 -5.94 8.78
C GLU A 43 -2.63 -4.83 7.72
N LEU A 44 -1.53 -4.15 7.38
CA LEU A 44 -1.46 -3.16 6.32
C LEU A 44 -0.79 -3.78 5.09
N VAL A 45 -1.53 -3.86 4.00
CA VAL A 45 -1.10 -4.54 2.78
C VAL A 45 -0.69 -3.52 1.72
N LEU A 46 0.33 -3.89 0.93
CA LEU A 46 0.87 -3.02 -0.10
C LEU A 46 -0.16 -2.80 -1.22
N ALA A 47 -0.55 -1.54 -1.42
CA ALA A 47 -1.48 -1.10 -2.44
C ALA A 47 -0.78 -0.54 -3.69
N ALA A 48 0.33 0.19 -3.53
CA ALA A 48 1.04 0.80 -4.65
C ALA A 48 2.53 1.05 -4.39
N ARG A 49 3.30 1.20 -5.48
CA ARG A 49 4.70 1.63 -5.50
C ARG A 49 4.82 2.87 -6.37
N ALA A 50 5.47 3.91 -5.86
CA ALA A 50 5.78 5.10 -6.65
C ALA A 50 7.29 5.22 -6.86
N LYS A 51 7.66 5.60 -8.08
CA LYS A 51 9.05 5.86 -8.47
C LYS A 51 9.33 7.35 -8.49
N ASP A 52 10.55 7.74 -8.14
CA ASP A 52 11.04 9.09 -8.43
C ASP A 52 11.37 9.27 -9.92
N LEU A 53 11.81 10.48 -10.31
CA LEU A 53 12.22 10.78 -11.68
C LEU A 53 13.44 9.98 -12.15
N GLY A 54 14.23 9.43 -11.22
CA GLY A 54 15.34 8.52 -11.51
C GLY A 54 14.92 7.07 -11.69
N GLY A 55 13.62 6.75 -11.51
CA GLY A 55 13.08 5.41 -11.66
C GLY A 55 13.26 4.52 -10.42
N HIS A 56 13.76 5.05 -9.30
CA HIS A 56 13.90 4.32 -8.06
C HIS A 56 12.58 4.30 -7.30
N VAL A 57 12.21 3.15 -6.74
CA VAL A 57 11.06 3.07 -5.83
C VAL A 57 11.40 3.89 -4.58
N ARG A 58 10.61 4.93 -4.35
CA ARG A 58 10.81 5.87 -3.23
C ARG A 58 9.63 5.94 -2.30
N CYS A 59 8.45 5.49 -2.72
CA CYS A 59 7.28 5.54 -1.87
C CYS A 59 6.47 4.25 -2.00
N LEU A 60 6.02 3.75 -0.86
CA LEU A 60 5.11 2.61 -0.76
C LEU A 60 3.81 3.07 -0.14
N THR A 61 2.69 2.68 -0.76
CA THR A 61 1.35 2.95 -0.23
C THR A 61 0.76 1.68 0.33
N PHE A 62 0.24 1.73 1.56
CA PHE A 62 -0.42 0.63 2.25
C PHE A 62 -1.85 0.98 2.61
N GLN A 63 -2.70 -0.05 2.68
CA GLN A 63 -4.10 0.04 3.10
C GLN A 63 -4.41 -1.08 4.09
N PRO A 64 -5.42 -0.92 4.95
CA PRO A 64 -5.97 -2.03 5.74
C PRO A 64 -6.33 -3.23 4.86
N ALA A 65 -6.00 -4.44 5.31
CA ALA A 65 -6.26 -5.67 4.55
C ALA A 65 -7.75 -5.85 4.15
N GLU A 66 -8.66 -5.35 4.98
CA GLU A 66 -10.10 -5.33 4.71
C GLU A 66 -10.47 -4.56 3.42
N ASN A 67 -9.69 -3.55 3.03
CA ASN A 67 -9.96 -2.73 1.84
C ASN A 67 -9.59 -3.43 0.52
N VAL A 68 -8.70 -4.41 0.60
CA VAL A 68 -8.30 -5.20 -0.56
C VAL A 68 -9.41 -6.18 -0.97
N ALA A 69 -10.21 -6.67 -0.01
CA ALA A 69 -11.35 -7.54 -0.29
C ALA A 69 -12.44 -6.82 -1.09
N PHE A 70 -12.73 -5.55 -0.77
CA PHE A 70 -13.72 -4.74 -1.49
C PHE A 70 -13.25 -4.37 -2.91
N THR A 71 -11.97 -4.03 -3.08
CA THR A 71 -11.42 -3.61 -4.39
C THR A 71 -11.41 -4.76 -5.42
N ARG A 72 -11.32 -6.02 -4.99
CA ARG A 72 -11.31 -7.19 -5.88
C ARG A 72 -12.71 -7.60 -6.39
N LEU A 73 -13.78 -7.19 -5.71
CA LEU A 73 -15.15 -7.41 -6.16
C LEU A 73 -15.54 -6.43 -7.28
N GLU A 74 -15.13 -5.17 -7.21
CA GLU A 74 -15.46 -4.13 -8.20
C GLU A 74 -14.77 -4.36 -9.56
N LYS A 75 -13.51 -4.82 -9.57
CA LYS A 75 -12.76 -5.09 -10.81
C LYS A 75 -13.28 -6.28 -11.62
N LYS A 76 -14.10 -7.17 -11.04
CA LYS A 76 -14.72 -8.29 -11.78
C LYS A 76 -15.94 -7.87 -12.59
N THR A 77 -16.57 -6.74 -12.28
CA THR A 77 -17.86 -6.34 -12.87
C THR A 77 -17.70 -5.46 -14.12
N PHE A 78 -16.59 -4.73 -14.26
CA PHE A 78 -16.39 -3.80 -15.38
C PHE A 78 -15.60 -4.34 -16.59
N GLY A 79 -15.25 -5.63 -16.62
CA GLY A 79 -14.48 -6.25 -17.71
C GLY A 79 -15.27 -6.70 -18.95
N LYS A 80 -16.57 -6.44 -19.03
CA LYS A 80 -17.40 -6.77 -20.22
C LYS A 80 -18.37 -5.64 -20.55
N LEU A 81 -17.85 -4.56 -21.11
CA LEU A 81 -18.62 -3.69 -21.99
C LEU A 81 -17.67 -3.24 -23.09
N HIS A 82 -17.67 -4.01 -24.18
CA HIS A 82 -17.17 -3.55 -25.47
C HIS A 82 -18.42 -3.19 -26.30
N PRO A 83 -18.67 -1.92 -26.64
CA PRO A 83 -19.48 -1.57 -27.80
C PRO A 83 -18.58 -1.82 -29.03
N SER A 84 -19.01 -2.27 -30.20
CA SER A 84 -20.26 -2.15 -30.95
C SER A 84 -20.26 -3.31 -31.99
N GLY A 85 -21.33 -3.68 -32.69
CA GLY A 85 -22.20 -2.78 -33.44
C GLY A 85 -21.46 -2.28 -34.68
#